data_AF-A0A2M8FMH8-F1
#
_entry.id   AF-A0A2M8FMH8-F1
#
_cell.length_a   1.000
_cell.length_b   1.000
_cell.length_c   1.000
_cell.angle_alpha   90.00
_cell.angle_beta   90.00
_cell.angle_gamma   90.00
#
_symmetry.space_group_name_H-M   'P 1'
#
loop_
_entity.id
_entity.type
_entity.pdbx_description
1 polymer ?
#
loop_
_entity_poly.entity_id
_entity_poly.type
_entity_poly.pdbx_seq_one_letter_code
_entity_poly.pdbx_strand_id
1 'polypeptide(L)' 'DGIESQIHNGDLIAITTNLEGLDIGHVGVALKMDDGRIHFMHAPLVGAKVQISELPLGGYLAKVKKHTGIIVLRPQEAKK' A
#
# COMPACT_ATOMS: atom_id res chain seq x y z
N ASP A 1 -1.10 -17.65 -9.48
CA ASP A 1 -1.50 -16.94 -8.26
C ASP A 1 -0.27 -16.49 -7.48
N GLY A 2 -0.12 -15.18 -7.27
CA GLY A 2 1.04 -14.59 -6.60
C GLY A 2 0.66 -13.97 -5.25
N ILE A 3 1.62 -13.32 -4.58
CA ILE A 3 1.43 -12.69 -3.26
C ILE A 3 0.25 -11.71 -3.22
N GLU A 4 -0.08 -11.06 -4.34
CA GLU A 4 -1.21 -10.11 -4.45
C GLU A 4 -2.56 -10.73 -4.04
N SER A 5 -2.80 -12.02 -4.28
CA SER A 5 -4.07 -12.67 -3.92
C SER A 5 -4.26 -12.83 -2.41
N GLN A 6 -3.21 -12.65 -1.61
CA GLN A 6 -3.27 -12.70 -0.15
C GLN A 6 -3.59 -11.33 0.47
N ILE A 7 -3.54 -10.25 -0.31
CA ILE A 7 -3.87 -8.89 0.12
C ILE A 7 -5.37 -8.67 -0.06
N HIS A 8 -6.03 -8.16 0.97
CA HIS A 8 -7.48 -7.96 1.01
C HIS A 8 -7.82 -6.48 1.10
N ASN A 9 -9.04 -6.13 0.68
CA ASN A 9 -9.57 -4.79 0.86
C ASN A 9 -9.52 -4.39 2.33
N GLY A 10 -8.99 -3.19 2.60
CA GLY A 10 -8.85 -2.67 3.96
C GLY A 10 -7.56 -3.08 4.68
N ASP A 11 -6.71 -3.92 4.08
CA ASP A 11 -5.37 -4.15 4.62
C ASP A 11 -4.58 -2.84 4.65
N LEU A 12 -3.90 -2.59 5.77
CA LEU A 12 -2.95 -1.50 5.88
C LEU A 12 -1.64 -1.91 5.20
N ILE A 13 -1.19 -1.07 4.29
CA ILE A 13 0.04 -1.26 3.53
C ILE A 13 1.05 -0.23 4.03
N ALA A 14 2.16 -0.72 4.58
CA ALA A 14 3.33 0.08 4.92
C ALA A 14 4.45 -0.20 3.92
N ILE A 15 4.84 0.82 3.17
CA ILE A 15 5.87 0.71 2.14
C ILE A 15 7.25 0.90 2.79
N THR A 16 8.04 -0.16 2.77
CA THR A 16 9.41 -0.15 3.30
C THR A 16 10.37 0.59 2.38
N THR A 17 11.46 1.12 2.94
CA THR A 17 12.40 1.97 2.21
C THR A 17 13.86 1.60 2.47
N ASN A 18 14.75 1.98 1.56
CA ASN A 18 16.21 1.87 1.73
C ASN A 18 16.87 3.15 2.27
N LEU A 19 16.08 4.12 2.74
CA LEU A 19 16.61 5.33 3.35
C LEU A 19 17.23 4.99 4.71
N GLU A 20 18.49 5.35 4.90
CA GLU A 20 19.21 5.10 6.14
C GLU A 20 18.49 5.72 7.34
N GLY A 21 18.30 4.92 8.40
CA GLY A 21 17.59 5.34 9.60
C GLY A 21 16.06 5.37 9.48
N LEU A 22 15.47 4.92 8.37
CA LEU A 22 14.02 4.87 8.18
C LEU A 22 13.56 3.49 7.67
N ASP A 23 12.58 2.93 8.34
CA ASP A 23 11.98 1.63 8.02
C ASP A 23 10.83 1.75 7.02
N ILE A 24 9.87 2.65 7.28
CA ILE A 24 8.65 2.85 6.50
C ILE A 24 8.63 4.25 5.92
N GLY A 25 8.64 4.35 4.59
CA GLY A 25 8.64 5.63 3.89
C GLY A 25 7.24 6.18 3.62
N HIS A 26 6.23 5.31 3.54
CA HIS A 26 4.87 5.72 3.20
C HIS A 26 3.82 4.67 3.60
N VAL A 27 2.57 5.10 3.79
CA VAL A 27 1.47 4.23 4.23
C VAL A 27 0.17 4.51 3.46
N GLY A 28 -0.72 3.52 3.45
CA GLY A 28 -2.06 3.62 2.88
C GLY A 28 -2.84 2.32 3.04
N VAL A 29 -3.91 2.17 2.27
CA VAL A 29 -4.85 1.04 2.38
C VAL A 29 -4.97 0.33 1.04
N ALA A 30 -5.00 -1.01 1.07
CA ALA A 30 -5.25 -1.83 -0.10
C ALA A 30 -6.73 -1.74 -0.53
N LEU A 31 -6.94 -1.52 -1.83
CA LEU A 31 -8.26 -1.48 -2.43
C LEU A 31 -8.25 -2.23 -3.76
N LYS A 32 -9.06 -3.26 -3.88
CA LYS A 32 -9.29 -4.00 -5.11
C LYS A 32 -10.23 -3.20 -6.01
N MET A 33 -9.74 -2.85 -7.19
CA MET A 33 -10.49 -2.07 -8.19
C MET A 33 -11.28 -2.99 -9.14
N ASP A 34 -12.06 -2.40 -10.03
CA ASP A 34 -12.92 -3.12 -11.00
C ASP A 34 -12.12 -3.97 -11.99
N ASP A 35 -10.82 -3.68 -12.17
CA ASP A 35 -9.89 -4.50 -12.96
C ASP A 35 -9.45 -5.79 -12.23
N GLY A 36 -9.91 -5.98 -10.98
CA GLY A 36 -9.61 -7.12 -10.14
C GLY A 36 -8.22 -7.08 -9.49
N ARG A 37 -7.48 -5.98 -9.59
CA ARG A 37 -6.13 -5.81 -9.04
C ARG A 37 -6.15 -5.00 -7.76
N ILE A 38 -5.14 -5.19 -6.92
CA ILE A 38 -4.97 -4.39 -5.70
C ILE A 38 -4.31 -3.07 -6.06
N HIS A 39 -4.99 -1.97 -5.76
CA HIS A 39 -4.49 -0.60 -5.85
C HIS A 39 -4.25 -0.03 -4.45
N PHE A 40 -3.62 1.13 -4.41
CA PHE A 40 -3.16 1.78 -3.19
C PHE A 40 -3.93 3.07 -2.95
N MET A 41 -4.78 3.08 -1.93
CA MET A 41 -5.50 4.27 -1.49
C MET A 41 -4.68 4.99 -0.41
N HIS A 42 -4.23 6.21 -0.69
CA HIS A 42 -3.32 6.92 0.20
C HIS A 42 -3.46 8.45 0.11
N ALA A 43 -2.94 9.15 1.12
CA ALA A 43 -2.69 10.58 1.03
C ALA A 43 -1.33 10.79 0.34
N PRO A 44 -1.27 11.39 -0.86
CA PRO A 44 -0.02 11.46 -1.62
C PRO A 44 0.94 12.52 -1.08
N LEU A 45 0.41 13.64 -0.58
CA LEU A 45 1.18 14.78 -0.09
C LEU A 45 0.35 15.53 0.97
N VAL A 46 1.03 16.32 1.80
CA VAL A 46 0.39 17.22 2.75
C VAL A 46 -0.52 18.21 2.01
N GLY A 47 -1.79 18.31 2.46
CA GLY A 47 -2.79 19.21 1.87
C GLY A 47 -3.46 18.71 0.60
N ALA A 48 -3.00 17.59 0.02
CA ALA A 48 -3.69 16.95 -1.10
C ALA A 48 -4.85 16.07 -0.61
N LYS A 49 -5.85 15.87 -1.49
CA LYS A 49 -6.91 14.91 -1.24
C LYS A 49 -6.36 13.48 -1.31
N VAL A 50 -6.99 12.57 -0.57
CA VAL A 50 -6.75 11.12 -0.69
C VAL A 50 -7.02 10.69 -2.13
N GLN A 51 -6.14 9.83 -2.65
CA GLN A 51 -6.19 9.32 -4.03
C GLN A 51 -6.05 7.80 -4.02
N ILE A 52 -6.52 7.19 -5.10
CA ILE A 52 -6.26 5.78 -5.41
C ILE A 52 -5.24 5.76 -6.55
N SER A 53 -4.20 4.95 -6.42
CA SER A 53 -3.18 4.82 -7.46
C SER A 53 -3.79 4.39 -8.79
N GLU A 54 -3.36 4.97 -9.91
CA GLU A 54 -3.80 4.54 -11.25
C GLU A 54 -3.25 3.16 -11.63
N LEU A 55 -2.07 2.82 -11.12
CA LEU A 55 -1.47 1.51 -11.31
C LEU A 55 -1.79 0.58 -10.13
N PRO A 56 -1.82 -0.74 -10.37
CA PRO A 56 -1.80 -1.73 -9.31
C PRO A 56 -0.61 -1.51 -8.37
N LEU A 57 -0.74 -1.92 -7.11
CA LEU A 57 0.24 -1.72 -6.04
C LEU A 57 1.65 -2.11 -6.46
N GLY A 58 1.83 -3.26 -7.13
CA GLY A 58 3.13 -3.68 -7.65
C GLY A 58 3.74 -2.69 -8.66
N GLY A 59 2.92 -2.15 -9.56
CA GLY A 59 3.34 -1.13 -10.52
C GLY A 59 3.61 0.23 -9.87
N TYR A 60 2.83 0.59 -8.85
CA TYR A 60 3.08 1.78 -8.03
C TYR A 60 4.45 1.69 -7.32
N LEU A 61 4.74 0.56 -6.67
CA LEU A 61 6.00 0.33 -5.97
C LEU A 61 7.21 0.39 -6.91
N ALA A 62 7.10 -0.22 -8.10
CA ALA A 62 8.19 -0.26 -9.08
C ALA A 62 8.59 1.12 -9.62
N LYS A 63 7.73 2.14 -9.51
CA LYS A 63 8.05 3.51 -9.95
C LYS A 63 9.05 4.23 -9.05
N VAL A 64 9.22 3.81 -7.80
CA VAL A 64 10.05 4.51 -6.82
C VAL A 64 11.20 3.61 -6.35
N LYS A 65 12.41 3.91 -6.81
CA LYS A 65 13.63 3.13 -6.50
C LYS A 65 13.95 2.99 -5.00
N LYS A 66 13.42 3.88 -4.17
CA LYS A 66 13.63 3.85 -2.71
C LYS A 66 12.75 2.81 -2.03
N HIS A 67 11.62 2.41 -2.65
CA HIS A 67 10.74 1.40 -2.09
C HIS A 67 11.39 0.02 -2.21
N THR A 68 11.48 -0.69 -1.09
CA THR A 68 12.13 -2.01 -1.01
C THR A 68 11.15 -3.17 -0.86
N GLY A 69 9.87 -2.86 -0.62
CA GLY A 69 8.83 -3.86 -0.37
C GLY A 69 7.67 -3.30 0.44
N ILE A 70 6.82 -4.18 0.94
CA ILE A 70 5.66 -3.84 1.76
C ILE A 70 5.56 -4.73 3.00
N ILE A 71 5.03 -4.16 4.07
CA ILE A 71 4.46 -4.87 5.20
C ILE A 71 2.94 -4.76 5.05
N VAL A 72 2.25 -5.89 5.19
CA VAL A 72 0.79 -5.96 5.11
C VAL A 72 0.26 -6.26 6.51
N LEU A 73 -0.61 -5.38 7.03
CA LEU A 73 -1.27 -5.56 8.32
C LEU A 73 -2.78 -5.60 8.11
N ARG A 74 -3.44 -6.62 8.67
CA ARG A 74 -4.91 -6.70 8.69
C ARG A 74 -5.44 -6.30 10.06
N PRO A 75 -6.14 -5.15 10.19
CA PRO A 75 -6.75 -4.79 11.46
C PRO A 75 -7.71 -5.90 11.90
N GLN A 76 -7.64 -6.26 13.18
CA GLN A 76 -8.60 -7.14 13.82
C GLN A 76 -9.60 -6.26 14.56
N GLU A 77 -10.87 -6.66 14.59
CA GLU A 77 -11.85 -5.98 15.42
C GLU A 77 -11.39 -5.97 16.88
N ALA A 78 -11.62 -4.86 17.57
CA ALA A 78 -11.39 -4.79 19.00
C ALA A 78 -12.27 -5.82 19.69
N LYS A 79 -11.65 -6.71 20.48
CA LYS A 79 -12.40 -7.60 21.37
C LYS A 79 -13.08 -6.71 22.40
N LYS A 80 -14.41 -6.71 22.40
CA LYS A 80 -15.22 -6.05 23.43
C LYS A 80 -14.99 -6.68 24.79
#